data_AF-A0A7V1HUM4-F1
#
_entry.id   AF-A0A7V1HUM4-F1
#
_cell.length_a   1.000
_cell.length_b   1.000
_cell.length_c   1.000
_cell.angle_alpha   90.00
_cell.angle_beta   90.00
_cell.angle_gamma   90.00
#
_symmetry.space_group_name_H-M   'P 1'
#
loop_
_entity.id
_entity.type
_entity.pdbx_description
1 polymer ?
#
loop_
_entity_poly.entity_id
_entity_poly.type
_entity_poly.pdbx_seq_one_letter_code
_entity_poly.pdbx_strand_id
1 'polypeptide(L)' 'CRHLARVDWILQENNEPVFLEINTMPGFTAHSLVPMAAARAGLDMTAFCEKLVDLALADRSAEKTGINTST' A
#
# COMPACT_ATOMS: atom_id res chain seq x y z
N CYS A 1 2.96 5.43 6.84
CA CYS A 1 2.31 4.93 5.62
C CYS A 1 0.83 4.69 5.93
N ARG A 2 -0.09 4.94 4.99
CA ARG A 2 -1.54 4.88 5.25
C ARG A 2 -2.28 3.81 4.45
N HIS A 3 -2.03 3.70 3.14
CA HIS A 3 -2.75 2.78 2.26
C HIS A 3 -1.85 1.81 1.49
N LEU A 4 -0.69 2.30 1.08
CA LEU A 4 0.20 1.57 0.19
C LEU A 4 1.65 1.83 0.58
N ALA A 5 2.40 0.75 0.73
CA ALA A 5 3.85 0.74 0.68
C ALA A 5 4.33 -0.59 0.14
N ARG A 6 5.49 -0.56 -0.52
CA ARG A 6 6.31 -1.76 -0.75
C ARG A 6 7.37 -1.81 0.34
N VAL A 7 7.53 -2.97 0.97
CA VAL A 7 8.56 -3.21 1.98
C VAL A 7 9.50 -4.26 1.44
N ASP A 8 10.76 -3.87 1.24
CA ASP A 8 11.76 -4.74 0.65
C ASP A 8 12.65 -5.33 1.74
N TRP A 9 12.88 -6.64 1.65
CA TRP A 9 13.71 -7.42 2.57
C TRP A 9 14.74 -8.21 1.77
N ILE A 10 15.93 -8.41 2.35
CA ILE A 10 16.89 -9.42 1.88
C ILE A 10 16.88 -10.58 2.86
N LEU A 11 16.80 -11.80 2.34
CA LEU A 11 16.95 -13.01 3.15
C LEU A 11 18.44 -13.40 3.19
N GLN A 12 19.02 -13.43 4.39
CA GLN A 12 20.38 -13.93 4.58
C GLN A 12 20.46 -15.46 4.45
N GLU A 13 21.67 -16.02 4.34
CA GLU A 13 21.90 -17.47 4.23
C GLU A 13 21.35 -18.27 5.42
N ASN A 14 21.27 -17.65 6.60
CA ASN A 14 20.69 -18.24 7.82
C ASN A 14 19.16 -18.13 7.88
N ASN A 15 18.48 -17.72 6.80
CA ASN A 15 17.05 -17.40 6.72
C ASN A 15 16.60 -16.23 7.60
N GLU A 16 17.51 -15.36 8.02
CA GLU A 16 17.15 -14.12 8.72
C GLU A 16 16.76 -13.03 7.72
N PRO A 17 15.52 -12.49 7.78
CA PRO A 17 15.12 -11.39 6.93
C PRO A 17 15.70 -10.06 7.45
N VAL A 18 16.43 -9.36 6.59
CA VAL A 18 16.96 -8.02 6.84
C VAL A 18 16.12 -7.01 6.11
N PHE A 19 15.57 -6.06 6.86
CA PHE A 19 14.84 -4.93 6.31
C PHE A 19 15.76 -4.03 5.48
N LEU A 20 15.34 -3.67 4.26
CA LEU A 20 16.07 -2.74 3.41
C LEU A 20 15.43 -1.36 3.36
N GLU A 21 14.22 -1.29 2.82
CA GLU A 21 13.54 -0.02 2.57
C GLU A 21 12.02 -0.15 2.63
N ILE A 22 11.38 1.00 2.84
CA ILE A 22 9.95 1.19 2.60
C ILE A 22 9.81 2.20 1.48
N ASN A 23 9.17 1.79 0.38
CA ASN A 23 8.77 2.69 -0.69
C ASN A 23 7.28 3.02 -0.57
N THR A 24 6.96 4.27 -0.21
CA THR A 24 5.58 4.78 -0.06
C THR A 24 4.94 5.21 -1.38
N MET A 25 5.69 5.19 -2.49
CA MET A 25 5.23 5.49 -3.85
C MET A 25 5.83 4.48 -4.85
N PRO A 26 5.44 3.20 -4.76
CA PRO A 26 6.01 2.16 -5.59
C PRO A 26 5.58 2.30 -7.06
N GLY A 27 6.30 1.64 -7.96
CA GLY A 27 5.95 1.59 -9.38
C GLY A 27 4.56 0.97 -9.63
N PHE A 28 3.90 1.45 -10.67
CA PHE A 28 2.52 1.08 -11.04
C PHE A 28 2.39 0.67 -12.52
N THR A 29 3.45 0.13 -13.12
CA THR A 29 3.37 -0.52 -14.44
C THR A 29 2.93 -1.98 -14.29
N ALA A 30 2.50 -2.63 -15.37
CA ALA A 30 2.13 -4.05 -15.35
C ALA A 30 3.25 -4.99 -14.86
N HIS A 31 4.52 -4.57 -14.98
CA HIS A 31 5.69 -5.31 -14.50
C HIS A 31 6.18 -4.87 -13.11
N SER A 32 5.48 -3.94 -12.45
CA SER A 32 5.83 -3.50 -11.11
C SER A 32 5.36 -4.49 -10.05
N LEU A 33 6.16 -4.66 -8.98
CA LEU A 33 5.92 -5.66 -7.93
C LEU A 33 4.55 -5.51 -7.25
N VAL A 34 4.09 -4.28 -7.03
CA VAL A 34 2.81 -4.02 -6.35
C VAL A 34 1.61 -4.46 -7.20
N PRO A 35 1.46 -4.02 -8.46
CA PRO A 35 0.42 -4.56 -9.36
C PRO A 35 0.49 -6.08 -9.54
N MET A 36 1.68 -6.66 -9.66
CA MET A 36 1.82 -8.12 -9.75
C MET A 36 1.34 -8.83 -8.48
N ALA A 37 1.65 -8.30 -7.29
CA ALA A 37 1.18 -8.84 -6.02
C ALA A 37 -0.34 -8.70 -5.87
N ALA A 38 -0.92 -7.57 -6.27
CA ALA A 38 -2.38 -7.37 -6.28
C ALA A 38 -3.07 -8.39 -7.19
N ALA A 39 -2.53 -8.62 -8.39
CA ALA A 39 -3.05 -9.63 -9.33
C ALA A 39 -3.01 -11.04 -8.74
N ARG A 40 -1.94 -11.39 -8.01
CA ARG A 40 -1.86 -12.67 -7.28
C ARG A 40 -2.87 -12.78 -6.14
N ALA A 41 -3.30 -11.65 -5.58
CA ALA A 41 -4.37 -11.58 -4.60
C ALA A 41 -5.79 -11.52 -5.24
N GLY A 42 -5.90 -11.69 -6.56
CA GLY A 42 -7.17 -11.68 -7.29
C GLY A 42 -7.71 -10.29 -7.61
N LEU A 43 -6.90 -9.24 -7.46
CA LEU A 43 -7.26 -7.88 -7.83
C LEU A 43 -6.51 -7.48 -9.09
N ASP A 44 -7.25 -7.27 -10.19
CA ASP A 44 -6.65 -6.65 -11.36
C ASP A 44 -6.27 -5.18 -11.07
N MET A 45 -5.55 -4.58 -12.02
CA MET A 45 -5.03 -3.22 -11.86
C MET A 45 -6.13 -2.19 -11.60
N THR A 46 -7.27 -2.33 -12.28
CA THR A 46 -8.39 -1.40 -12.17
C THR A 46 -9.02 -1.52 -10.78
N ALA A 47 -9.38 -2.74 -10.37
CA ALA A 47 -9.96 -3.01 -9.06
C ALA A 47 -9.02 -2.60 -7.91
N PHE A 48 -7.71 -2.78 -8.09
CA PHE A 48 -6.73 -2.35 -7.10
C PHE A 48 -6.65 -0.82 -6.99
N CYS A 49 -6.62 -0.09 -8.11
CA CYS A 49 -6.68 1.38 -8.14
C CYS A 49 -7.96 1.90 -7.50
N GLU A 50 -9.12 1.33 -7.85
CA GLU A 50 -10.43 1.68 -7.28
C GLU A 50 -10.40 1.56 -5.76
N LYS A 51 -9.90 0.43 -5.24
CA LYS A 51 -9.76 0.22 -3.80
C LYS A 51 -8.88 1.28 -3.12
N LEU A 52 -7.78 1.70 -3.74
CA LEU A 52 -6.92 2.76 -3.18
C LEU A 52 -7.62 4.12 -3.17
N VAL A 53 -8.42 4.43 -4.19
CA VAL A 53 -9.23 5.65 -4.24
C VAL A 53 -10.31 5.62 -3.16
N ASP A 54 -11.02 4.51 -3.00
CA ASP A 54 -12.05 4.34 -1.98
C ASP A 54 -11.49 4.54 -0.56
N LEU A 55 -10.33 3.95 -0.27
CA LEU A 55 -9.63 4.16 1.00
C LEU A 55 -9.29 5.64 1.23
N ALA A 56 -8.76 6.32 0.20
CA ALA A 56 -8.44 7.74 0.31
C ALA A 56 -9.67 8.63 0.50
N LEU A 57 -10.83 8.27 -0.07
CA LEU A 57 -12.09 8.97 0.13
C LEU A 57 -12.68 8.71 1.52
N ALA A 58 -12.56 7.48 2.02
CA ALA A 58 -12.99 7.10 3.37
C ALA A 58 -12.23 7.91 4.44
N ASP A 59 -10.91 8.00 4.32
CA ASP A 59 -10.08 8.82 5.21
C ASP A 59 -10.52 10.28 5.23
N ARG A 60 -10.73 10.88 4.06
CA ARG A 60 -11.17 12.28 3.96
C ARG A 60 -12.57 12.48 4.56
N SER A 61 -13.44 11.49 4.45
CA SER A 61 -14.78 11.54 5.04
C SER A 61 -14.71 11.44 6.57
N ALA A 62 -13.82 10.61 7.10
CA ALA A 62 -13.54 10.51 8.52
C ALA A 62 -12.97 11.83 9.08
N GLU A 63 -12.03 12.45 8.37
CA GLU A 63 -11.47 13.77 8.72
C GLU A 63 -12.55 14.87 8.77
N LYS A 64 -13.49 14.87 7.81
CA LYS A 64 -14.61 15.84 7.77
C LYS A 64 -15.65 15.63 8.87
N THR A 65 -15.81 14.41 9.34
CA THR A 65 -16.75 14.07 10.42
C THR A 65 -16.15 14.39 11.80
N GLY A 66 -14.83 14.58 11.87
CA GLY A 66 -14.10 15.03 13.06
C GLY A 66 -14.33 16.51 13.38
N ILE A 67 -15.49 16.83 13.94
CA ILE A 67 -15.67 18.02 14.77
C ILE A 67 -14.73 17.89 15.97
N ASN A 68 -13.71 18.75 16.01
CA ASN A 68 -12.97 19.24 17.18
C ASN A 68 -12.98 18.36 18.45
N THR A 69 -12.04 17.44 18.58
CA THR A 69 -11.54 17.05 19.91
C THR A 69 -10.06 17.37 19.97
N SER A 70 -9.76 18.62 20.32
CA SER A 70 -8.50 18.94 20.99
C SER A 70 -8.44 18.14 22.29
N THR A 71 -7.52 17.19 22.38
CA THR A 71 -6.85 16.81 23.62
C THR A 71 -5.48 16.25 23.27
#